data_AF-A0AAD5LPA6-F1
#
_entry.id   AF-A0AAD5LPA6-F1
#
_cell.length_a   1.000
_cell.length_b   1.000
_cell.length_c   1.000
_cell.angle_alpha   90.00
_cell.angle_beta   90.00
_cell.angle_gamma   90.00
#
_symmetry.space_group_name_H-M   'P 1'
#
loop_
_entity.id
_entity.type
_entity.pdbx_description
1 polymer ?
#
loop_
_entity_poly.entity_id
_entity_poly.type
_entity_poly.pdbx_seq_one_letter_code
_entity_poly.pdbx_strand_id
1 'polypeptide(L)'
;MLALRRAAAAAPKRAAIATPFQTASFSDAWKDSERAAEAAYFNKEDEKALRKLLKKLKGQADKNDAAGLKNHVEHDKDGLKKLGLKLTPEQEEALLKWKHEH
;
A
#
# COMPACT_ATOMS: atom_id res chain seq x y z
N MET A 1 35.42 -47.92 51.84
CA MET A 1 35.68 -47.48 50.45
C MET A 1 35.78 -45.96 50.42
N LEU A 2 36.97 -45.39 50.66
CA LEU A 2 37.20 -43.95 50.50
C LEU A 2 37.42 -43.65 49.01
N ALA A 3 36.61 -42.76 48.44
CA ALA A 3 36.86 -42.18 47.12
C ALA A 3 36.86 -40.66 47.23
N LEU A 4 38.03 -40.11 47.55
CA LEU A 4 38.35 -38.69 47.42
C LEU A 4 38.83 -38.46 45.98
N ARG A 5 37.99 -37.88 45.10
CA ARG A 5 38.48 -37.36 43.80
C ARG A 5 37.77 -36.08 43.36
N ARG A 6 38.51 -34.99 43.54
CA ARG A 6 38.67 -33.80 42.68
C ARG A 6 37.42 -33.04 42.23
N ALA A 7 37.20 -31.90 42.90
CA ALA A 7 36.62 -30.72 42.29
C ALA A 7 37.52 -30.20 41.15
N ALA A 8 36.94 -29.99 39.98
CA ALA A 8 37.52 -29.19 38.91
C ALA A 8 36.51 -28.08 38.57
N ALA A 9 36.82 -26.87 39.01
CA ALA A 9 36.06 -25.67 38.71
C ALA A 9 36.10 -25.40 37.20
N ALA A 10 34.97 -25.55 36.52
CA ALA A 10 34.80 -25.09 35.15
C ALA A 10 34.53 -23.57 35.17
N ALA A 11 35.54 -22.78 34.84
CA ALA A 11 35.41 -21.33 34.67
C ALA A 11 34.46 -21.00 33.50
N PRO A 12 33.53 -20.03 33.63
CA PRO A 12 32.72 -19.60 32.50
C PRO A 12 33.58 -18.77 31.54
N LYS A 13 33.81 -19.32 30.34
CA LYS A 13 34.39 -18.56 29.22
C LYS A 13 33.38 -17.47 28.84
N ARG A 14 33.65 -16.23 29.24
CA ARG A 14 32.95 -15.05 28.71
C ARG A 14 33.26 -14.95 27.22
N ALA A 15 32.35 -15.46 26.39
CA ALA A 15 32.33 -15.13 24.97
C ALA A 15 32.01 -13.64 24.87
N ALA A 16 32.99 -12.83 24.46
CA ALA A 16 32.75 -11.44 24.11
C ALA A 16 31.77 -11.42 22.92
N ILE A 17 30.57 -10.92 23.15
CA ILE A 17 29.62 -10.61 22.10
C ILE A 17 30.19 -9.38 21.38
N ALA A 18 30.90 -9.61 20.28
CA ALA A 18 31.25 -8.55 19.35
C ALA A 18 29.97 -8.12 18.63
N THR A 19 29.30 -7.10 19.15
CA THR A 19 28.26 -6.40 18.41
C THR A 19 28.95 -5.67 17.24
N PRO A 20 28.61 -5.94 15.97
CA PRO A 20 29.06 -5.09 14.88
C PRO A 20 28.34 -3.75 15.05
N PHE A 21 29.04 -2.76 15.61
CA PHE A 21 28.60 -1.38 15.52
C PHE A 21 28.74 -1.00 14.04
N GLN A 22 27.65 -1.17 13.29
CA GLN A 22 27.58 -0.73 11.90
C GLN A 22 27.68 0.80 11.92
N THR A 23 28.89 1.33 11.74
CA THR A 23 29.09 2.75 11.49
C THR A 23 28.54 3.04 10.10
N ALA A 24 27.24 3.32 10.01
CA ALA A 24 26.61 3.83 8.81
C ALA A 24 27.38 5.08 8.38
N SER A 25 28.09 4.98 7.25
CA SER A 25 28.86 6.09 6.73
C SER A 25 27.90 7.17 6.24
N PHE A 26 28.25 8.45 6.41
CA PHE A 26 27.40 9.57 5.98
C PHE A 26 27.05 9.51 4.47
N SER A 27 27.86 8.82 3.67
CA SER A 27 27.59 8.55 2.26
C SER A 27 26.45 7.56 2.01
N ASP A 28 26.23 6.59 2.91
CA ASP A 28 25.08 5.67 2.83
C ASP A 28 23.79 6.38 3.22
N ALA A 29 23.83 7.26 4.23
CA ALA A 29 22.67 8.05 4.63
C ALA A 29 22.19 8.99 3.51
N TRP A 30 23.11 9.56 2.72
CA TRP A 30 22.75 10.38 1.57
C TRP A 30 22.15 9.52 0.44
N LYS A 31 22.78 8.39 0.09
CA LYS A 31 22.24 7.45 -0.91
C LYS A 31 20.85 6.94 -0.55
N ASP A 32 20.60 6.66 0.73
CA ASP A 32 19.30 6.24 1.23
C ASP A 32 18.26 7.36 1.13
N SER A 33 18.65 8.61 1.38
CA SER A 33 17.79 9.79 1.21
C SER A 33 17.40 10.00 -0.26
N GLU A 34 18.36 9.87 -1.18
CA GLU A 34 18.10 9.96 -2.62
C GLU A 34 17.15 8.85 -3.08
N ARG A 35 17.41 7.61 -2.65
CA ARG A 35 16.56 6.47 -2.98
C ARG A 35 15.15 6.60 -2.41
N ALA A 36 15.01 7.17 -1.20
CA ALA A 36 13.71 7.43 -0.60
C ALA A 36 12.94 8.54 -1.36
N ALA A 37 13.63 9.59 -1.80
CA ALA A 37 13.04 10.65 -2.61
C ALA A 37 12.59 10.14 -3.99
N GLU A 38 13.42 9.32 -4.65
CA GLU A 38 13.09 8.65 -5.90
C GLU A 38 11.88 7.73 -5.74
N ALA A 39 11.87 6.87 -4.71
CA ALA A 39 10.76 5.97 -4.46
C ALA A 39 9.45 6.73 -4.22
N ALA A 40 9.48 7.83 -3.46
CA ALA A 40 8.29 8.65 -3.23
C ALA A 40 7.80 9.34 -4.52
N TYR A 41 8.71 9.73 -5.41
CA TYR A 41 8.36 10.33 -6.70
C TYR A 41 7.77 9.28 -7.66
N PHE A 42 8.45 8.15 -7.85
CA PHE A 42 8.00 7.09 -8.75
C PHE A 42 6.69 6.45 -8.28
N ASN A 43 6.50 6.26 -6.97
CA ASN A 43 5.22 5.78 -6.46
C ASN A 43 4.05 6.70 -6.86
N LYS A 44 4.25 8.03 -6.84
CA LYS A 44 3.23 8.99 -7.26
C LYS A 44 2.99 8.96 -8.77
N GLU A 45 4.05 8.84 -9.56
CA GLU A 45 3.93 8.74 -11.02
C GLU A 45 3.29 7.41 -11.45
N ASP A 46 3.63 6.31 -10.79
CA ASP A 46 3.01 5.01 -10.99
C ASP A 46 1.54 5.02 -10.57
N GLU A 47 1.19 5.68 -9.48
CA GLU A 47 -0.22 5.88 -9.10
C GLU A 47 -0.97 6.62 -10.22
N LYS A 48 -0.39 7.70 -10.78
CA LYS A 48 -0.99 8.41 -11.92
C LYS A 48 -1.09 7.52 -13.15
N ALA A 49 -0.09 6.68 -13.42
CA ALA A 49 -0.07 5.76 -14.55
C ALA A 49 -1.15 4.68 -14.40
N LEU A 50 -1.30 4.10 -13.20
CA LEU A 50 -2.33 3.13 -12.85
C LEU A 50 -3.73 3.74 -12.94
N ARG A 51 -3.92 4.98 -12.46
CA ARG A 51 -5.20 5.71 -12.64
C ARG A 51 -5.56 5.89 -14.11
N LYS A 52 -4.59 6.26 -14.97
CA LYS A 52 -4.79 6.37 -16.42
C LYS A 52 -5.13 5.01 -17.05
N LEU A 53 -4.46 3.95 -16.63
CA LEU A 53 -4.72 2.59 -17.10
C LEU A 53 -6.14 2.14 -16.73
N LEU A 54 -6.56 2.38 -15.49
CA LEU A 54 -7.91 2.06 -15.03
C LEU A 54 -8.97 2.82 -15.83
N LYS A 55 -8.77 4.11 -16.13
CA LYS A 55 -9.68 4.89 -16.99
C LYS A 55 -9.78 4.31 -18.40
N LYS A 56 -8.66 3.87 -18.99
CA LYS A 56 -8.66 3.20 -20.29
C LYS A 56 -9.39 1.86 -20.26
N LEU A 57 -9.15 1.06 -19.23
CA LEU A 57 -9.78 -0.26 -19.06
C LEU A 57 -11.29 -0.12 -18.86
N LYS A 58 -11.73 0.84 -18.04
CA LYS A 58 -13.15 1.21 -17.92
C LYS A 58 -13.74 1.59 -19.28
N GLY A 59 -13.08 2.46 -20.03
CA GLY A 59 -13.56 2.85 -21.37
C GLY A 59 -13.58 1.72 -22.40
N GLN A 60 -12.81 0.64 -22.21
CA GLN A 60 -12.88 -0.57 -23.03
C GLN A 60 -14.00 -1.50 -22.55
N ALA A 61 -14.14 -1.68 -21.24
CA ALA A 61 -15.20 -2.49 -20.64
C ALA A 61 -16.59 -1.92 -20.94
N ASP A 62 -16.78 -0.61 -20.79
CA ASP A 62 -18.07 0.06 -21.07
C ASP A 62 -18.50 -0.07 -22.54
N LYS A 63 -17.55 -0.20 -23.47
CA LYS A 63 -17.83 -0.40 -24.91
C LYS A 63 -18.19 -1.84 -25.26
N ASN A 64 -17.59 -2.81 -24.58
CA ASN A 64 -17.76 -4.23 -24.88
C ASN A 64 -18.84 -4.90 -24.02
N ASP A 65 -19.16 -4.33 -22.85
CA ASP A 65 -20.14 -4.86 -21.89
C ASP A 65 -21.19 -3.82 -21.52
N ALA A 66 -22.20 -3.70 -22.39
CA ALA A 66 -23.35 -2.84 -22.15
C ALA A 66 -24.24 -3.30 -20.97
N ALA A 67 -24.15 -4.56 -20.56
CA ALA A 67 -24.91 -5.10 -19.42
C ALA A 67 -24.23 -4.74 -18.09
N GLY A 68 -22.90 -4.87 -18.02
CA GLY A 68 -22.10 -4.43 -16.89
C GLY A 68 -22.26 -2.94 -16.59
N LEU A 69 -22.31 -2.10 -17.62
CA LEU A 69 -22.55 -0.66 -17.46
C LEU A 69 -23.87 -0.34 -16.75
N LYS A 70 -24.96 -1.04 -17.12
CA LYS A 70 -26.27 -0.85 -16.47
C LYS A 70 -26.24 -1.28 -15.00
N ASN A 71 -25.61 -2.41 -14.70
CA ASN A 71 -25.44 -2.90 -13.33
C ASN A 71 -24.63 -1.93 -12.46
N HIS A 72 -23.60 -1.29 -13.01
CA HIS A 72 -22.82 -0.28 -12.29
C HIS A 72 -23.63 0.98 -11.97
N VAL A 73 -24.41 1.47 -12.93
CA VAL A 73 -25.28 2.65 -12.72
C VAL A 73 -26.39 2.34 -11.71
N GLU A 74 -26.98 1.14 -11.76
CA GLU A 74 -27.99 0.70 -10.80
C GLU A 74 -27.43 0.55 -9.38
N HIS A 75 -26.25 -0.07 -9.24
CA HIS A 75 -25.55 -0.17 -7.96
C HIS A 75 -25.23 1.21 -7.37
N ASP A 76 -24.82 2.17 -8.20
CA ASP A 76 -24.53 3.53 -7.74
C ASP A 76 -25.79 4.29 -7.33
N LYS A 77 -26.91 4.12 -8.05
CA LYS A 77 -28.22 4.67 -7.67
C LYS A 77 -28.71 4.08 -6.35
N ASP A 78 -28.51 2.77 -6.13
CA ASP A 78 -28.90 2.12 -4.88
C ASP A 78 -28.00 2.54 -3.71
N GLY A 79 -26.72 2.83 -3.96
CA GLY A 79 -25.83 3.45 -2.99
C GLY A 79 -26.29 4.84 -2.57
N LEU A 80 -26.71 5.68 -3.53
CA LEU A 80 -27.25 7.02 -3.28
C LEU A 80 -28.54 6.97 -2.45
N LYS A 81 -29.45 6.03 -2.75
CA LYS A 81 -30.67 5.82 -1.96
C LYS A 81 -30.38 5.38 -0.53
N LYS A 82 -29.37 4.53 -0.30
CA LYS A 82 -28.96 4.07 1.04
C LYS A 82 -28.40 5.19 1.92
N LEU A 83 -27.84 6.24 1.32
CA LEU A 83 -27.33 7.40 2.06
C LEU A 83 -28.46 8.29 2.64
N GLY A 84 -29.73 8.04 2.27
CA GLY A 84 -30.90 8.69 2.87
C GLY A 84 -31.01 10.20 2.58
N LEU A 85 -30.20 10.71 1.66
CA LEU A 85 -30.23 12.10 1.22
C LEU A 85 -31.42 12.28 0.27
N LYS A 86 -32.30 13.26 0.56
CA LYS A 86 -33.38 13.66 -0.35
C LYS A 86 -32.78 14.47 -1.50
N LEU A 87 -32.17 13.79 -2.46
CA LEU A 87 -31.68 14.40 -3.69
C LEU A 87 -32.80 14.45 -4.73
N THR A 88 -32.84 15.53 -5.51
CA THR A 88 -33.68 15.55 -6.70
C THR A 88 -33.07 14.61 -7.76
N PRO A 89 -33.88 14.01 -8.66
CA PRO A 89 -33.37 13.11 -9.69
C PRO A 89 -32.29 13.77 -10.57
N GLU A 90 -32.38 15.09 -10.78
CA GLU A 90 -31.37 15.88 -11.49
C GLU A 90 -30.03 15.94 -10.75
N GLN A 91 -30.04 16.01 -9.41
CA GLN A 91 -28.84 16.01 -8.59
C GLN A 91 -28.19 14.63 -8.54
N GLU A 92 -28.99 13.56 -8.50
CA GLU A 92 -28.49 12.18 -8.58
C GLU A 92 -27.78 11.93 -9.92
N GLU A 93 -28.38 12.36 -11.04
CA GLU A 93 -27.75 12.27 -12.35
C GLU A 93 -26.50 13.14 -12.48
N ALA A 94 -26.51 14.35 -11.90
CA ALA A 94 -25.33 15.21 -11.88
C ALA A 94 -24.17 14.59 -11.08
N LEU A 95 -24.46 13.97 -9.92
CA LEU A 95 -23.47 13.27 -9.11
C LEU A 95 -22.93 12.01 -9.80
N LEU A 96 -23.81 11.25 -10.46
CA LEU A 96 -23.41 10.10 -11.25
C LEU A 96 -22.51 10.54 -12.41
N LYS A 97 -22.87 11.58 -13.16
CA LYS A 97 -22.03 12.12 -14.24
C LYS A 97 -20.68 12.60 -13.71
N TRP A 98 -20.66 13.34 -12.60
CA TRP A 98 -19.42 13.81 -11.98
C TRP A 98 -18.48 12.66 -11.61
N LYS A 99 -19.00 11.59 -10.99
CA LYS A 99 -18.24 10.37 -10.64
C LYS A 99 -17.68 9.64 -11.87
N HIS A 100 -18.36 9.70 -13.01
CA HIS A 100 -17.93 9.03 -14.23
C HIS A 100 -16.92 9.85 -15.04
N GLU A 101 -16.94 11.18 -14.93
CA GLU A 101 -16.02 12.08 -15.63
C GLU A 101 -14.65 12.23 -14.93
N HIS A 102 -14.65 12.30 -13.58
CA HIS A 102 -13.46 12.50 -12.74
C HIS A 102 -12.88 11.19 -12.21
#